data_AF-A0AAX1N8F6-F1
#
_entry.id   AF-A0AAX1N8F6-F1
#
_cell.length_a   1.000
_cell.length_b   1.000
_cell.length_c   1.000
_cell.angle_alpha   90.00
_cell.angle_beta   90.00
_cell.angle_gamma   90.00
#
_symmetry.space_group_name_H-M   'P 1'
#
loop_
_entity.id
_entity.type
_entity.pdbx_description
1 polymer ?
#
loop_
_entity_poly.entity_id
_entity_poly.type
_entity_poly.pdbx_seq_one_letter_code
_entity_poly.pdbx_strand_id
1 'polypeptide(L)'
;MTSKIYRLLTLCIGTLCCFSCQTNTVPPSFSDAELYYPIQEGWYISYQIDSVDLNYGTADNPNGIINQSTIQLMERIDKPFDDGLGHMNYRLERYKRPDVNTEWALDSIWSVTYRDNQVIRYENGVPYIKLVNPLYDRLKWNQNAFNNQGSETPSGVDIRYEVESVGRFYRFDDKQFDRVATIKEINISDDSQENFELRTAYYAQNIGLVHLDYSKLNRSYYVLRSDEPELVGNPYCNHVSDSLVRLGDGTLIDNPFYGNPTCEYNPIFVDNLEGETPEEKQQAIDNWIDRFERQVDNPPIVNSYTEGSSNGVQIYVVSVFNPDFPSGYNVVGSTINQKVLEYGINVRPGN
;
A
#
# COMPACT_ATOMS: atom_id res chain seq x y z
N MET A 1 29.95 79.63 24.18
CA MET A 1 30.65 78.36 23.86
C MET A 1 29.79 77.10 24.08
N THR A 2 28.48 77.23 24.34
CA THR A 2 27.66 76.11 24.84
C THR A 2 26.64 75.54 23.84
N SER A 3 26.38 76.14 22.67
CA SER A 3 25.38 75.62 21.71
C SER A 3 25.94 74.75 20.57
N LYS A 4 27.26 74.73 20.35
CA LYS A 4 27.89 73.87 19.33
C LYS A 4 28.15 72.44 19.82
N ILE A 5 28.23 72.22 21.14
CA ILE A 5 28.47 70.90 21.74
C ILE A 5 27.21 70.03 21.72
N TYR A 6 26.03 70.63 21.93
CA TYR A 6 24.77 69.87 21.89
C TYR A 6 24.45 69.34 20.48
N ARG A 7 24.74 70.10 19.41
CA ARG A 7 24.51 69.63 18.02
C ARG A 7 25.44 68.50 17.58
N LEU A 8 26.63 68.36 18.17
CA LEU A 8 27.50 67.20 17.94
C LEU A 8 27.09 65.98 18.78
N LEU A 9 26.54 66.19 19.98
CA LEU A 9 26.03 65.09 20.82
C LEU A 9 24.71 64.49 20.28
N THR A 10 23.85 65.29 19.63
CA THR A 10 22.62 64.76 19.01
C THR A 10 22.89 64.00 17.70
N LEU A 11 24.06 64.20 17.07
CA LEU A 11 24.45 63.46 15.86
C LEU A 11 25.16 62.13 16.16
N CYS A 12 25.72 61.95 17.37
CA CYS A 12 26.37 60.69 17.77
C CYS A 12 25.42 59.69 18.44
N ILE A 13 24.24 60.11 18.90
CA ILE A 13 23.25 59.21 19.55
C ILE A 13 22.25 58.62 18.53
N GLY A 14 22.16 59.19 17.31
CA GLY A 14 21.28 58.70 16.25
C GLY A 14 21.84 57.54 15.41
N THR A 15 23.12 57.19 15.55
CA THR A 15 23.81 56.21 14.69
C THR A 15 24.13 54.88 15.39
N LEU A 16 23.71 54.70 16.65
CA LEU A 16 24.01 53.49 17.43
C LEU A 16 22.82 52.53 17.61
N CYS A 17 21.84 52.54 16.70
CA CYS A 17 20.68 51.63 16.73
C CYS A 17 20.58 50.69 15.51
N CYS A 18 21.62 50.60 14.66
CA CYS A 18 21.59 49.75 13.46
C CYS A 18 22.35 48.41 13.62
N PHE A 19 22.47 47.87 14.84
CA PHE A 19 22.77 46.45 15.00
C PHE A 19 21.46 45.66 14.90
N SER A 20 20.96 45.56 13.66
CA SER A 20 20.04 44.49 13.28
C SER A 20 20.83 43.20 13.41
N CYS A 21 20.56 42.47 14.49
CA CYS A 21 21.00 41.09 14.62
C CYS A 21 20.23 40.31 13.54
N GLN A 22 20.87 40.07 12.39
CA GLN A 22 20.40 39.07 11.43
C GLN A 22 20.47 37.72 12.15
N THR A 23 19.37 37.34 12.79
CA THR A 23 19.12 35.94 13.06
C THR A 23 18.88 35.31 11.70
N ASN A 24 19.94 34.75 11.13
CA ASN A 24 19.84 33.80 10.02
C ASN A 24 19.16 32.55 10.57
N THR A 25 17.87 32.64 10.88
CA THR A 25 17.01 31.46 10.96
C THR A 25 16.82 31.03 9.52
N VAL A 26 17.76 30.25 9.00
CA VAL A 26 17.49 29.40 7.85
C VAL A 26 16.26 28.59 8.25
N PRO A 27 15.10 28.76 7.58
CA PRO A 27 13.95 27.92 7.87
C PRO A 27 14.43 26.48 7.78
N PRO A 28 14.11 25.60 8.74
CA PRO A 28 14.53 24.21 8.66
C PRO A 28 14.09 23.68 7.30
N SER A 29 15.08 23.34 6.47
CA SER A 29 14.81 22.89 5.11
C SER A 29 14.02 21.60 5.28
N PHE A 30 12.77 21.62 4.84
CA PHE A 30 11.90 20.45 4.87
C PHE A 30 12.46 19.30 4.01
N SER A 31 13.56 19.55 3.30
CA SER A 31 14.28 18.59 2.49
C SER A 31 15.11 17.58 3.27
N ASP A 32 15.48 17.85 4.52
CA ASP A 32 16.53 17.06 5.14
C ASP A 32 15.95 15.74 5.71
N ALA A 33 16.12 14.64 4.98
CA ALA A 33 15.66 13.29 5.30
C ALA A 33 16.08 12.79 6.68
N GLU A 34 17.26 13.18 7.17
CA GLU A 34 17.73 12.85 8.53
C GLU A 34 16.79 13.43 9.60
N LEU A 35 16.13 14.56 9.33
CA LEU A 35 15.10 15.10 10.22
C LEU A 35 13.87 14.19 10.27
N TYR A 36 13.61 13.39 9.25
CA TYR A 36 12.47 12.47 9.19
C TYR A 36 12.83 11.03 9.56
N TYR A 37 14.08 10.76 9.93
CA TYR A 37 14.53 9.45 10.38
C TYR A 37 15.62 9.61 11.45
N PRO A 38 15.25 9.80 12.73
CA PRO A 38 16.22 9.95 13.80
C PRO A 38 17.10 8.70 13.93
N ILE A 39 18.41 8.85 13.74
CA ILE A 39 19.40 7.80 13.94
C ILE A 39 20.29 8.18 15.12
N GLN A 40 19.89 7.78 16.31
CA GLN A 40 20.61 8.08 17.56
C GLN A 40 20.52 6.90 18.51
N GLU A 41 21.65 6.54 19.15
CA GLU A 41 21.67 5.51 20.20
C GLU A 41 20.62 5.80 21.29
N GLY A 42 19.88 4.76 21.68
CA GLY A 42 18.80 4.83 22.65
C GLY A 42 17.47 5.30 22.07
N TRP A 43 17.43 5.83 20.86
CA TRP A 43 16.16 6.17 20.20
C TRP A 43 15.28 4.92 20.09
N TYR A 44 14.02 5.02 20.49
CA TYR A 44 13.04 3.96 20.30
C TYR A 44 11.71 4.52 19.81
N ILE A 45 10.98 3.69 19.09
CA ILE A 45 9.62 3.95 18.65
C ILE A 45 8.84 2.64 18.67
N SER A 46 7.60 2.68 19.16
CA SER A 46 6.72 1.53 19.18
C SER A 46 5.41 1.81 18.47
N TYR A 47 4.79 0.74 17.99
CA TYR A 47 3.64 0.75 17.11
C TYR A 47 2.61 -0.26 17.56
N GLN A 48 1.35 0.04 17.29
CA GLN A 48 0.29 -0.94 17.16
C GLN A 48 0.22 -1.34 15.69
N ILE A 49 0.15 -2.64 15.42
CA ILE A 49 -0.03 -3.20 14.08
C ILE A 49 -1.34 -3.95 14.08
N ASP A 50 -2.30 -3.42 13.33
CA ASP A 50 -3.60 -4.05 13.06
C ASP A 50 -3.52 -4.72 11.68
N SER A 51 -3.85 -6.00 11.60
CA SER A 51 -3.89 -6.76 10.35
C SER A 51 -5.26 -7.37 10.16
N VAL A 52 -5.83 -7.24 8.97
CA VAL A 52 -7.17 -7.71 8.62
C VAL A 52 -7.12 -8.47 7.31
N ASP A 53 -7.62 -9.70 7.31
CA ASP A 53 -7.87 -10.48 6.11
C ASP A 53 -9.34 -10.33 5.70
N LEU A 54 -9.56 -9.98 4.43
CA LEU A 54 -10.84 -9.57 3.88
C LEU A 54 -11.33 -10.54 2.81
N ASN A 55 -12.64 -10.74 2.80
CA ASN A 55 -13.46 -11.44 1.83
C ASN A 55 -14.89 -10.91 1.96
N TYR A 56 -15.15 -9.79 1.28
CA TYR A 56 -16.43 -9.10 1.29
C TYR A 56 -17.44 -9.78 0.37
N GLY A 57 -18.53 -10.31 0.90
CA GLY A 57 -19.74 -10.38 0.07
C GLY A 57 -20.75 -11.47 0.31
N THR A 58 -20.72 -12.19 1.43
CA THR A 58 -21.97 -12.87 1.81
C THR A 58 -22.87 -11.89 2.54
N ALA A 59 -24.19 -12.00 2.36
CA ALA A 59 -25.17 -11.26 3.16
C ALA A 59 -24.93 -11.45 4.68
N ASP A 60 -24.35 -12.58 5.06
CA ASP A 60 -24.01 -12.96 6.43
C ASP A 60 -22.66 -12.40 6.93
N ASN A 61 -21.81 -11.85 6.04
CA ASN A 61 -20.53 -11.21 6.40
C ASN A 61 -20.40 -9.81 5.75
N PRO A 62 -21.21 -8.82 6.18
CA PRO A 62 -21.28 -7.51 5.55
C PRO A 62 -20.00 -6.68 5.70
N ASN A 63 -19.17 -6.95 6.71
CA ASN A 63 -17.87 -6.29 6.90
C ASN A 63 -16.71 -7.07 6.26
N GLY A 64 -16.95 -8.25 5.70
CA GLY A 64 -15.97 -9.04 4.95
C GLY A 64 -14.77 -9.51 5.75
N ILE A 65 -14.75 -9.34 7.08
CA ILE A 65 -13.59 -9.68 7.90
C ILE A 65 -13.61 -11.20 8.14
N ILE A 66 -12.57 -11.91 7.69
CA ILE A 66 -12.41 -13.34 7.98
C ILE A 66 -11.49 -13.53 9.19
N ASN A 67 -10.46 -12.70 9.28
CA ASN A 67 -9.47 -12.77 10.35
C ASN A 67 -8.98 -11.36 10.68
N GLN A 68 -8.73 -11.13 11.95
CA GLN A 68 -8.18 -9.88 12.44
C GLN A 68 -7.20 -10.17 13.58
N SER A 69 -6.07 -9.48 13.57
CA SER A 69 -5.10 -9.54 14.65
C SER A 69 -4.54 -8.16 14.94
N THR A 70 -4.18 -7.96 16.20
CA THR A 70 -3.49 -6.75 16.67
C THR A 70 -2.28 -7.19 17.47
N ILE A 71 -1.12 -6.62 17.17
CA ILE A 71 0.12 -6.81 17.93
C ILE A 71 0.80 -5.47 18.18
N GLN A 72 1.83 -5.48 19.03
CA GLN A 72 2.71 -4.33 19.19
C GLN A 72 4.13 -4.65 18.72
N LEU A 73 4.75 -3.69 18.05
CA LEU A 73 6.13 -3.74 17.57
C LEU A 73 6.90 -2.58 18.18
N MET A 74 8.14 -2.78 18.61
CA MET A 74 9.05 -1.73 19.03
C MET A 74 10.35 -1.84 18.25
N GLU A 75 10.88 -0.72 17.82
CA GLU A 75 12.20 -0.61 17.20
C GLU A 75 13.08 0.26 18.08
N ARG A 76 14.29 -0.19 18.37
CA ARG A 76 15.26 0.55 19.18
C ARG A 76 16.62 0.59 18.50
N ILE A 77 17.19 1.78 18.42
CA ILE A 77 18.55 2.02 17.96
C ILE A 77 19.50 1.78 19.15
N ASP A 78 20.39 0.82 18.98
CA ASP A 78 21.44 0.48 19.95
C ASP A 78 22.78 1.11 19.53
N LYS A 79 23.87 0.73 20.23
CA LYS A 79 25.21 1.26 20.02
C LYS A 79 25.63 1.25 18.54
N PRO A 80 26.31 2.32 18.09
CA PRO A 80 26.85 2.34 16.76
C PRO A 80 28.06 1.41 16.63
N PHE A 81 28.33 0.94 15.42
CA PHE A 81 29.46 0.09 15.08
C PHE A 81 30.05 0.49 13.73
N ASP A 82 31.35 0.26 13.56
CA ASP A 82 32.06 0.45 12.29
C ASP A 82 31.90 -0.81 11.44
N ASP A 83 31.67 -0.65 10.14
CA ASP A 83 31.54 -1.78 9.20
C ASP A 83 32.89 -2.35 8.71
N GLY A 84 34.01 -1.85 9.24
CA GLY A 84 35.36 -2.19 8.82
C GLY A 84 35.85 -1.37 7.62
N LEU A 85 35.00 -0.52 7.04
CA LEU A 85 35.32 0.38 5.94
C LEU A 85 35.32 1.86 6.37
N GLY A 86 35.16 2.13 7.68
CA GLY A 86 35.10 3.48 8.22
C GLY A 86 33.70 4.09 8.17
N HIS A 87 32.65 3.30 7.93
CA HIS A 87 31.28 3.80 7.94
C HIS A 87 30.56 3.43 9.23
N MET A 88 29.93 4.43 9.84
CA MET A 88 29.14 4.24 11.05
C MET A 88 27.78 3.65 10.72
N ASN A 89 27.49 2.52 11.35
CA ASN A 89 26.21 1.84 11.30
C ASN A 89 25.61 1.78 12.69
N TYR A 90 24.30 1.67 12.79
CA TYR A 90 23.60 1.56 14.06
C TYR A 90 22.81 0.26 14.07
N ARG A 91 22.93 -0.50 15.16
CA ARG A 91 22.13 -1.71 15.35
C ARG A 91 20.69 -1.31 15.65
N LEU A 92 19.74 -1.92 14.95
CA LEU A 92 18.31 -1.67 15.08
C LEU A 92 17.62 -2.94 15.56
N GLU A 93 17.31 -2.99 16.85
CA GLU A 93 16.65 -4.13 17.47
C GLU A 93 15.13 -3.98 17.36
N ARG A 94 14.47 -5.01 16.84
CA ARG A 94 13.01 -5.07 16.73
C ARG A 94 12.49 -6.06 17.75
N TYR A 95 11.47 -5.63 18.48
CA TYR A 95 10.79 -6.42 19.49
C TYR A 95 9.30 -6.49 19.15
N LYS A 96 8.65 -7.60 19.50
CA LYS A 96 7.20 -7.74 19.36
C LYS A 96 6.57 -8.29 20.62
N ARG A 97 5.28 -8.01 20.78
CA ARG A 97 4.43 -8.64 21.80
C ARG A 97 2.98 -8.69 21.30
N PRO A 98 2.18 -9.69 21.72
CA PRO A 98 0.78 -9.78 21.34
C PRO A 98 -0.06 -8.65 21.96
N ASP A 99 0.25 -8.22 23.17
CA ASP A 99 -0.51 -7.19 23.88
C ASP A 99 0.34 -6.48 24.95
N VAL A 100 -0.25 -5.45 25.59
CA VAL A 100 0.42 -4.57 26.56
C VAL A 100 0.90 -5.28 27.84
N ASN A 101 0.27 -6.40 28.21
CA ASN A 101 0.57 -7.16 29.43
C ASN A 101 1.66 -8.21 29.21
N THR A 102 2.05 -8.46 27.97
CA THR A 102 3.13 -9.41 27.63
C THR A 102 4.47 -8.68 27.56
N GLU A 103 5.54 -9.35 27.97
CA GLU A 103 6.90 -8.82 27.84
C GLU A 103 7.32 -8.72 26.37
N TRP A 104 8.18 -7.75 26.06
CA TRP A 104 8.77 -7.60 24.73
C TRP A 104 9.69 -8.77 24.41
N ALA A 105 9.42 -9.49 23.33
CA ALA A 105 10.31 -10.52 22.80
C ALA A 105 11.10 -9.96 21.63
N LEU A 106 12.41 -10.24 21.57
CA LEU A 106 13.24 -9.88 20.42
C LEU A 106 12.72 -10.62 19.17
N ASP A 107 12.38 -9.87 18.13
CA ASP A 107 11.88 -10.38 16.84
C ASP A 107 13.01 -10.49 15.83
N SER A 108 13.73 -9.39 15.59
CA SER A 108 14.82 -9.35 14.63
C SER A 108 15.85 -8.29 15.00
N ILE A 109 17.06 -8.41 14.44
CA ILE A 109 18.11 -7.40 14.55
C ILE A 109 18.48 -6.98 13.13
N TRP A 110 18.31 -5.71 12.85
CA TRP A 110 18.65 -5.05 11.59
C TRP A 110 19.76 -4.02 11.85
N SER A 111 20.18 -3.32 10.80
CA SER A 111 21.01 -2.12 10.96
C SER A 111 20.48 -0.96 10.14
N VAL A 112 20.87 0.25 10.52
CA VAL A 112 20.57 1.47 9.78
C VAL A 112 21.82 2.34 9.72
N THR A 113 22.03 2.99 8.59
CA THR A 113 23.11 3.97 8.39
C THR A 113 22.61 5.14 7.57
N TYR A 114 23.25 6.29 7.76
CA TYR A 114 23.13 7.43 6.86
C TYR A 114 24.43 7.57 6.08
N ARG A 115 24.37 7.41 4.77
CA ARG A 115 25.53 7.48 3.88
C ARG A 115 25.14 8.04 2.54
N ASP A 116 26.00 8.84 1.92
CA ASP A 116 25.80 9.38 0.56
C ASP A 116 24.45 10.06 0.35
N ASN A 117 23.98 10.80 1.38
CA ASN A 117 22.67 11.45 1.41
C ASN A 117 21.48 10.47 1.38
N GLN A 118 21.64 9.28 1.97
CA GLN A 118 20.62 8.23 1.97
C GLN A 118 20.50 7.61 3.36
N VAL A 119 19.28 7.39 3.80
CA VAL A 119 18.97 6.53 4.95
C VAL A 119 18.83 5.11 4.43
N ILE A 120 19.78 4.24 4.77
CA ILE A 120 19.84 2.85 4.31
C ILE A 120 19.55 1.95 5.50
N ARG A 121 18.56 1.06 5.35
CA ARG A 121 18.17 0.07 6.35
C ARG A 121 18.48 -1.32 5.83
N TYR A 122 19.15 -2.14 6.62
CA TYR A 122 19.46 -3.53 6.30
C TYR A 122 18.44 -4.45 6.98
N GLU A 123 17.34 -4.70 6.28
CA GLU A 123 16.25 -5.55 6.77
C GLU A 123 16.60 -7.02 6.47
N ASN A 124 16.86 -7.81 7.51
CA ASN A 124 17.33 -9.20 7.40
C ASN A 124 18.56 -9.34 6.47
N GLY A 125 19.45 -8.36 6.49
CA GLY A 125 20.66 -8.32 5.65
C GLY A 125 20.45 -7.77 4.24
N VAL A 126 19.20 -7.44 3.85
CA VAL A 126 18.92 -6.82 2.54
C VAL A 126 18.88 -5.29 2.69
N PRO A 127 19.70 -4.54 1.96
CA PRO A 127 19.71 -3.08 2.04
C PRO A 127 18.53 -2.47 1.27
N TYR A 128 17.83 -1.54 1.93
CA TYR A 128 16.76 -0.74 1.38
C TYR A 128 17.01 0.75 1.65
N ILE A 129 16.95 1.58 0.62
CA ILE A 129 17.02 3.04 0.78
C ILE A 129 15.65 3.54 1.22
N LYS A 130 15.51 3.86 2.51
CA LYS A 130 14.25 4.28 3.12
C LYS A 130 13.92 5.74 2.84
N LEU A 131 14.91 6.63 2.83
CA LEU A 131 14.79 8.06 2.48
C LEU A 131 16.06 8.54 1.78
N VAL A 132 15.94 9.63 1.02
CA VAL A 132 17.03 10.28 0.29
C VAL A 132 17.05 11.77 0.55
N ASN A 133 18.23 12.39 0.43
CA ASN A 133 18.44 13.81 0.64
C ASN A 133 18.82 14.51 -0.68
N PRO A 134 18.21 15.66 -1.03
CA PRO A 134 17.06 16.30 -0.37
C PRO A 134 15.71 15.63 -0.71
N LEU A 135 14.73 15.68 0.20
CA LEU A 135 13.32 15.37 -0.05
C LEU A 135 12.58 16.57 -0.66
N TYR A 136 11.78 16.31 -1.69
CA TYR A 136 10.85 17.26 -2.27
C TYR A 136 9.69 16.52 -2.94
N ASP A 137 8.53 17.17 -3.07
CA ASP A 137 7.33 16.59 -3.68
C ASP A 137 7.65 15.97 -5.06
N ARG A 138 7.12 14.78 -5.32
CA ARG A 138 7.28 13.97 -6.55
C ARG A 138 8.68 13.41 -6.80
N LEU A 139 9.62 13.57 -5.89
CA LEU A 139 10.92 12.91 -5.98
C LEU A 139 10.73 11.38 -6.00
N LYS A 140 11.40 10.70 -6.93
CA LYS A 140 11.46 9.24 -7.02
C LYS A 140 12.88 8.72 -6.84
N TRP A 141 13.04 7.58 -6.18
CA TRP A 141 14.32 6.88 -6.08
C TRP A 141 14.15 5.37 -6.09
N ASN A 142 15.19 4.67 -6.54
CA ASN A 142 15.24 3.21 -6.47
C ASN A 142 15.63 2.79 -5.05
N GLN A 143 14.65 2.39 -4.25
CA GLN A 143 14.83 1.82 -2.91
C GLN A 143 15.73 0.57 -2.92
N ASN A 144 15.79 -0.12 -4.06
CA ASN A 144 16.53 -1.36 -4.27
C ASN A 144 17.90 -1.14 -4.93
N ALA A 145 18.42 0.10 -4.97
CA ALA A 145 19.68 0.40 -5.67
C ALA A 145 20.90 -0.40 -5.17
N PHE A 146 20.83 -0.97 -3.96
CA PHE A 146 21.88 -1.79 -3.36
C PHE A 146 21.51 -3.28 -3.25
N ASN A 147 20.42 -3.73 -3.88
CA ASN A 147 20.00 -5.13 -3.90
C ASN A 147 19.55 -5.56 -5.31
N ASN A 148 19.15 -6.83 -5.46
CA ASN A 148 18.87 -7.43 -6.77
C ASN A 148 17.38 -7.36 -7.19
N GLN A 149 16.55 -6.57 -6.51
CA GLN A 149 15.11 -6.48 -6.79
C GLN A 149 14.76 -5.43 -7.86
N GLY A 150 15.70 -4.55 -8.21
CA GLY A 150 15.52 -3.55 -9.28
C GLY A 150 14.48 -2.47 -8.96
N SER A 151 14.26 -1.58 -9.93
CA SER A 151 13.29 -0.46 -9.83
C SER A 151 11.96 -0.75 -10.51
N GLU A 152 11.82 -1.92 -11.16
CA GLU A 152 10.64 -2.32 -11.92
C GLU A 152 10.31 -3.79 -11.66
N THR A 153 9.03 -4.17 -11.75
CA THR A 153 8.63 -5.58 -11.77
C THR A 153 9.05 -6.26 -13.08
N PRO A 154 9.03 -7.61 -13.17
CA PRO A 154 9.25 -8.31 -14.44
C PRO A 154 8.29 -7.89 -15.56
N SER A 155 7.11 -7.39 -15.21
CA SER A 155 6.10 -6.88 -16.14
C SER A 155 6.31 -5.40 -16.54
N GLY A 156 7.40 -4.76 -16.09
CA GLY A 156 7.74 -3.37 -16.42
C GLY A 156 7.06 -2.30 -15.58
N VAL A 157 6.45 -2.67 -14.45
CA VAL A 157 5.79 -1.70 -13.56
C VAL A 157 6.82 -1.00 -12.67
N ASP A 158 6.87 0.34 -12.70
CA ASP A 158 7.72 1.18 -11.84
C ASP A 158 7.35 0.98 -10.35
N ILE A 159 8.30 0.46 -9.56
CA ILE A 159 8.14 0.24 -8.12
C ILE A 159 9.03 1.18 -7.29
N ARG A 160 9.59 2.24 -7.90
CA ARG A 160 10.37 3.22 -7.16
C ARG A 160 9.52 3.92 -6.12
N TYR A 161 10.13 4.19 -4.97
CA TYR A 161 9.52 5.03 -3.95
C TYR A 161 9.30 6.43 -4.49
N GLU A 162 8.17 7.04 -4.13
CA GLU A 162 7.81 8.41 -4.52
C GLU A 162 7.44 9.24 -3.29
N VAL A 163 8.02 10.44 -3.16
CA VAL A 163 7.52 11.45 -2.23
C VAL A 163 6.18 11.98 -2.76
N GLU A 164 5.08 11.63 -2.11
CA GLU A 164 3.79 12.25 -2.41
C GLU A 164 3.77 13.71 -1.94
N SER A 165 4.24 13.94 -0.71
CA SER A 165 4.40 15.29 -0.17
C SER A 165 5.43 15.35 0.95
N VAL A 166 6.02 16.52 1.18
CA VAL A 166 6.90 16.78 2.34
C VAL A 166 6.53 18.07 3.06
N GLY A 167 6.63 18.04 4.39
CA GLY A 167 6.45 19.23 5.24
C GLY A 167 5.00 19.62 5.50
N ARG A 168 4.05 18.75 5.15
CA ARG A 168 2.62 18.95 5.41
C ARG A 168 2.24 18.30 6.74
N PHE A 169 1.18 18.79 7.37
CA PHE A 169 0.63 18.09 8.52
C PHE A 169 -0.04 16.79 8.09
N TYR A 170 0.00 15.79 8.96
CA TYR A 170 -0.71 14.54 8.82
C TYR A 170 -1.43 14.21 10.11
N ARG A 171 -2.62 13.63 10.00
CA ARG A 171 -3.46 13.27 11.14
C ARG A 171 -4.05 11.88 10.92
N PHE A 172 -3.99 11.06 11.96
CA PHE A 172 -4.72 9.81 12.05
C PHE A 172 -5.24 9.65 13.49
N ASP A 173 -6.40 9.01 13.65
CA ASP A 173 -7.11 8.95 14.93
C ASP A 173 -7.20 10.35 15.60
N ASP A 174 -6.68 10.50 16.82
CA ASP A 174 -6.59 11.74 17.59
C ASP A 174 -5.19 12.41 17.56
N LYS A 175 -4.21 11.82 16.85
CA LYS A 175 -2.83 12.30 16.78
C LYS A 175 -2.60 13.17 15.53
N GLN A 176 -1.95 14.33 15.71
CA GLN A 176 -1.51 15.20 14.61
C GLN A 176 0.01 15.38 14.63
N PHE A 177 0.62 15.35 13.45
CA PHE A 177 2.03 15.62 13.22
C PHE A 177 2.15 16.77 12.20
N ASP A 178 2.82 17.86 12.55
CA ASP A 178 2.78 19.09 11.74
C ASP A 178 3.65 19.06 10.48
N ARG A 179 4.69 18.22 10.49
CA ARG A 179 5.76 18.18 9.49
C ARG A 179 5.98 16.72 9.09
N VAL A 180 5.38 16.27 7.99
CA VAL A 180 5.43 14.86 7.56
C VAL A 180 5.91 14.72 6.12
N ALA A 181 6.76 13.74 5.87
CA ALA A 181 7.09 13.22 4.55
C ALA A 181 6.23 11.98 4.27
N THR A 182 5.36 12.06 3.28
CA THR A 182 4.51 10.96 2.82
C THR A 182 5.18 10.28 1.64
N ILE A 183 5.54 9.02 1.81
CA ILE A 183 6.24 8.21 0.80
C ILE A 183 5.32 7.10 0.32
N LYS A 184 5.04 7.05 -0.97
CA LYS A 184 4.43 5.88 -1.63
C LYS A 184 5.53 4.86 -1.86
N GLU A 185 5.54 3.81 -1.04
CA GLU A 185 6.48 2.70 -1.14
C GLU A 185 6.03 1.68 -2.18
N ILE A 186 4.71 1.48 -2.33
CA ILE A 186 4.09 0.67 -3.38
C ILE A 186 2.84 1.40 -3.86
N ASN A 187 2.67 1.49 -5.18
CA ASN A 187 1.47 2.03 -5.80
C ASN A 187 1.20 1.28 -7.10
N ILE A 188 0.78 0.02 -6.96
CA ILE A 188 0.49 -0.86 -8.08
C ILE A 188 -1.03 -1.02 -8.17
N SER A 189 -1.59 -0.52 -9.26
CA SER A 189 -2.89 -0.94 -9.77
C SER A 189 -2.65 -1.51 -11.15
N ASP A 190 -3.22 -2.68 -11.44
CA ASP A 190 -3.29 -3.13 -12.83
C ASP A 190 -4.23 -2.24 -13.65
N ASP A 191 -4.08 -2.26 -14.98
CA ASP A 191 -4.92 -1.47 -15.89
C ASP A 191 -6.39 -1.88 -15.81
N SER A 192 -6.66 -3.14 -15.45
CA SER A 192 -8.00 -3.67 -15.18
C SER A 192 -8.57 -3.21 -13.84
N GLN A 193 -7.76 -2.61 -12.96
CA GLN A 193 -8.10 -2.27 -11.58
C GLN A 193 -8.73 -3.46 -10.83
N GLU A 194 -8.23 -4.66 -11.11
CA GLU A 194 -8.60 -5.89 -10.44
C GLU A 194 -7.70 -6.12 -9.24
N ASN A 195 -6.42 -5.79 -9.34
CA ASN A 195 -5.43 -5.95 -8.27
C ASN A 195 -4.90 -4.58 -7.83
N PHE A 196 -4.94 -4.36 -6.52
CA PHE A 196 -4.45 -3.16 -5.88
C PHE A 196 -3.46 -3.53 -4.79
N GLU A 197 -2.22 -3.09 -4.94
CA GLU A 197 -1.23 -3.16 -3.89
C GLU A 197 -0.72 -1.74 -3.61
N LEU A 198 -1.08 -1.20 -2.45
CA LEU A 198 -0.75 0.15 -2.02
C LEU A 198 0.00 0.08 -0.70
N ARG A 199 1.12 0.78 -0.59
CA ARG A 199 1.89 0.93 0.64
C ARG A 199 2.34 2.37 0.80
N THR A 200 1.85 3.04 1.84
CA THR A 200 2.18 4.44 2.13
C THR A 200 2.79 4.57 3.52
N ALA A 201 3.97 5.16 3.59
CA ALA A 201 4.70 5.41 4.83
C ALA A 201 4.71 6.91 5.14
N TYR A 202 4.36 7.27 6.37
CA TYR A 202 4.30 8.65 6.85
C TYR A 202 5.41 8.86 7.87
N TYR A 203 6.44 9.62 7.52
CA TYR A 203 7.56 9.95 8.40
C TYR A 203 7.38 11.35 8.98
N ALA A 204 7.24 11.47 10.30
CA ALA A 204 7.16 12.76 10.97
C ALA A 204 8.54 13.27 11.37
N GLN A 205 8.72 14.59 11.25
CA GLN A 205 9.95 15.27 11.60
C GLN A 205 10.29 15.04 13.09
N ASN A 206 11.56 14.72 13.35
CA ASN A 206 12.17 14.37 14.63
C ASN A 206 11.58 13.13 15.31
N ILE A 207 10.79 12.33 14.61
CA ILE A 207 10.14 11.13 15.17
C ILE A 207 10.47 9.88 14.34
N GLY A 208 10.43 9.97 13.02
CA GLY A 208 10.54 8.80 12.15
C GLY A 208 9.19 8.37 11.59
N LEU A 209 9.06 7.10 11.23
CA LEU A 209 7.81 6.51 10.76
C LEU A 209 6.75 6.63 11.86
N VAL A 210 5.64 7.32 11.60
CA VAL A 210 4.53 7.46 12.57
C VAL A 210 3.29 6.67 12.16
N HIS A 211 3.15 6.40 10.87
CA HIS A 211 2.08 5.59 10.34
C HIS A 211 2.54 4.87 9.06
N LEU A 212 2.11 3.63 8.89
CA LEU A 212 2.24 2.90 7.63
C LEU A 212 0.91 2.22 7.32
N ASP A 213 0.40 2.49 6.14
CA ASP A 213 -0.81 1.87 5.60
C ASP A 213 -0.41 0.97 4.44
N TYR A 214 -0.79 -0.30 4.50
CA TYR A 214 -0.55 -1.29 3.47
C TYR A 214 -1.83 -2.03 3.15
N SER A 215 -2.18 -2.11 1.88
CA SER A 215 -3.28 -2.93 1.40
C SER A 215 -2.82 -3.72 0.18
N LYS A 216 -3.19 -4.99 0.16
CA LYS A 216 -3.08 -5.87 -1.00
C LYS A 216 -4.42 -6.51 -1.20
N LEU A 217 -5.18 -5.99 -2.15
CA LEU A 217 -6.57 -6.33 -2.38
C LEU A 217 -6.73 -6.74 -3.83
N ASN A 218 -7.64 -7.67 -4.07
CA ASN A 218 -8.08 -8.02 -5.41
C ASN A 218 -9.60 -8.09 -5.48
N ARG A 219 -10.14 -7.71 -6.64
CA ARG A 219 -11.53 -7.95 -7.00
C ARG A 219 -11.68 -9.41 -7.39
N SER A 220 -12.72 -10.05 -6.88
CA SER A 220 -13.09 -11.42 -7.22
C SER A 220 -14.51 -11.41 -7.76
N TYR A 221 -14.62 -11.79 -9.03
CA TYR A 221 -15.86 -11.92 -9.78
C TYR A 221 -16.40 -13.34 -9.69
N TYR A 222 -17.64 -13.56 -10.13
CA TYR A 222 -18.11 -14.92 -10.35
C TYR A 222 -17.46 -15.46 -11.63
N VAL A 223 -16.92 -16.68 -11.57
CA VAL A 223 -16.10 -17.24 -12.65
C VAL A 223 -16.77 -18.49 -13.20
N LEU A 224 -16.92 -18.55 -14.52
CA LEU A 224 -17.22 -19.78 -15.24
C LEU A 224 -15.91 -20.37 -15.75
N ARG A 225 -15.72 -21.68 -15.54
CA ARG A 225 -14.56 -22.42 -16.06
C ARG A 225 -15.02 -23.54 -16.99
N SER A 226 -14.37 -23.70 -18.14
CA SER A 226 -14.79 -24.70 -19.13
C SER A 226 -14.57 -26.16 -18.72
N ASP A 227 -13.81 -26.40 -17.66
CA ASP A 227 -13.55 -27.73 -17.09
C ASP A 227 -14.55 -28.12 -15.98
N GLU A 228 -15.47 -27.22 -15.62
CA GLU A 228 -16.51 -27.45 -14.62
C GLU A 228 -17.87 -27.68 -15.30
N PRO A 229 -18.49 -28.86 -15.18
CA PRO A 229 -19.76 -29.14 -15.86
C PRO A 229 -20.96 -28.40 -15.25
N GLU A 230 -20.87 -28.02 -13.98
CA GLU A 230 -21.96 -27.43 -13.19
C GLU A 230 -21.50 -26.13 -12.53
N LEU A 231 -22.42 -25.17 -12.41
CA LEU A 231 -22.23 -23.87 -11.77
C LEU A 231 -22.67 -23.93 -10.31
N VAL A 232 -21.97 -24.74 -9.51
CA VAL A 232 -22.30 -24.90 -8.09
C VAL A 232 -22.19 -23.55 -7.37
N GLY A 233 -23.29 -23.09 -6.77
CA GLY A 233 -23.33 -21.79 -6.09
C GLY A 233 -23.51 -20.58 -7.02
N ASN A 234 -24.06 -20.79 -8.23
CA ASN A 234 -24.37 -19.70 -9.16
C ASN A 234 -25.24 -18.60 -8.49
N PRO A 235 -24.74 -17.37 -8.37
CA PRO A 235 -25.47 -16.29 -7.68
C PRO A 235 -26.70 -15.82 -8.47
N TYR A 236 -26.86 -16.23 -9.72
CA TYR A 236 -28.00 -15.87 -10.56
C TYR A 236 -29.15 -16.88 -10.52
N CYS A 237 -29.07 -17.94 -9.71
CA CYS A 237 -30.09 -18.99 -9.65
C CYS A 237 -31.51 -18.47 -9.39
N ASN A 238 -31.66 -17.48 -8.51
CA ASN A 238 -32.97 -16.90 -8.18
C ASN A 238 -33.48 -15.90 -9.22
N HIS A 239 -32.69 -15.64 -10.26
CA HIS A 239 -32.91 -14.57 -11.23
C HIS A 239 -32.98 -15.07 -12.67
N VAL A 240 -32.95 -16.38 -12.94
CA VAL A 240 -32.88 -16.93 -14.32
C VAL A 240 -34.02 -16.51 -15.25
N SER A 241 -35.16 -16.07 -14.71
CA SER A 241 -36.29 -15.49 -15.46
C SER A 241 -36.23 -13.98 -15.61
N ASP A 242 -35.33 -13.32 -14.90
CA ASP A 242 -35.14 -11.88 -14.91
C ASP A 242 -34.07 -11.55 -15.94
N SER A 243 -34.42 -10.75 -16.95
CA SER A 243 -33.43 -10.26 -17.91
C SER A 243 -32.47 -9.25 -17.27
N LEU A 244 -32.94 -8.52 -16.25
CA LEU A 244 -32.19 -7.51 -15.50
C LEU A 244 -32.18 -7.84 -14.00
N VAL A 245 -31.01 -7.80 -13.38
CA VAL A 245 -30.79 -8.00 -11.93
C VAL A 245 -30.22 -6.73 -11.32
N ARG A 246 -30.63 -6.43 -10.09
CA ARG A 246 -30.15 -5.27 -9.35
C ARG A 246 -29.02 -5.68 -8.41
N LEU A 247 -27.84 -5.07 -8.58
CA LEU A 247 -26.74 -5.16 -7.62
C LEU A 247 -27.12 -4.50 -6.28
N GLY A 248 -26.40 -4.84 -5.22
CA GLY A 248 -26.64 -4.23 -3.89
C GLY A 248 -26.45 -2.70 -3.85
N ASP A 249 -25.65 -2.11 -4.74
CA ASP A 249 -25.50 -0.65 -4.89
C ASP A 249 -26.66 0.02 -5.67
N GLY A 250 -27.61 -0.77 -6.15
CA GLY A 250 -28.76 -0.30 -6.92
C GLY A 250 -28.55 -0.28 -8.43
N THR A 251 -27.35 -0.54 -8.93
CA THR A 251 -27.07 -0.67 -10.36
C THR A 251 -27.88 -1.83 -10.95
N LEU A 252 -28.44 -1.64 -12.15
CA LEU A 252 -29.07 -2.73 -12.90
C LEU A 252 -28.03 -3.30 -13.88
N ILE A 253 -27.91 -4.61 -13.90
CA ILE A 253 -27.05 -5.38 -14.81
C ILE A 253 -27.89 -6.46 -15.49
N ASP A 254 -27.58 -6.85 -16.73
CA ASP A 254 -28.26 -8.00 -17.34
C ASP A 254 -27.76 -9.30 -16.75
N ASN A 255 -28.68 -10.27 -16.72
CA ASN A 255 -28.40 -11.60 -16.24
C ASN A 255 -27.76 -12.46 -17.35
N PRO A 256 -26.50 -12.91 -17.21
CA PRO A 256 -25.84 -13.83 -18.16
C PRO A 256 -26.49 -15.21 -18.27
N PHE A 257 -27.42 -15.52 -17.37
CA PHE A 257 -28.16 -16.78 -17.35
C PHE A 257 -29.64 -16.61 -17.69
N TYR A 258 -30.07 -15.43 -18.17
CA TYR A 258 -31.45 -15.23 -18.61
C TYR A 258 -31.83 -16.20 -19.73
N GLY A 259 -32.94 -16.91 -19.54
CA GLY A 259 -33.46 -17.87 -20.53
C GLY A 259 -32.64 -19.16 -20.67
N ASN A 260 -31.65 -19.41 -19.79
CA ASN A 260 -30.95 -20.69 -19.73
C ASN A 260 -31.92 -21.80 -19.29
N PRO A 261 -31.92 -22.99 -19.93
CA PRO A 261 -32.80 -24.10 -19.58
C PRO A 261 -32.71 -24.56 -18.12
N THR A 262 -31.56 -24.39 -17.46
CA THR A 262 -31.36 -24.75 -16.04
C THR A 262 -30.35 -23.83 -15.39
N CYS A 263 -30.54 -23.49 -14.10
CA CYS A 263 -29.71 -22.51 -13.41
C CYS A 263 -28.27 -22.96 -13.09
N GLU A 264 -28.01 -24.27 -13.05
CA GLU A 264 -26.70 -24.85 -12.75
C GLU A 264 -25.92 -25.26 -14.00
N TYR A 265 -26.50 -25.10 -15.20
CA TYR A 265 -25.82 -25.48 -16.44
C TYR A 265 -24.72 -24.48 -16.79
N ASN A 266 -23.49 -24.98 -16.92
CA ASN A 266 -22.37 -24.20 -17.41
C ASN A 266 -22.38 -24.12 -18.95
N PRO A 267 -22.69 -22.94 -19.54
CA PRO A 267 -22.77 -22.80 -20.99
C PRO A 267 -21.43 -22.89 -21.71
N ILE A 268 -20.30 -22.76 -20.99
CA ILE A 268 -18.96 -22.86 -21.56
C ILE A 268 -18.26 -24.18 -21.25
N PHE A 269 -18.97 -25.17 -20.69
CA PHE A 269 -18.38 -26.48 -20.42
C PHE A 269 -17.91 -27.15 -21.70
N VAL A 270 -16.65 -27.60 -21.71
CA VAL A 270 -15.93 -27.98 -22.93
C VAL A 270 -16.60 -29.10 -23.72
N ASP A 271 -17.23 -30.06 -23.06
CA ASP A 271 -17.90 -31.18 -23.72
C ASP A 271 -19.23 -30.78 -24.36
N ASN A 272 -19.81 -29.64 -23.96
CA ASN A 272 -21.05 -29.10 -24.52
C ASN A 272 -20.80 -28.07 -25.65
N LEU A 273 -19.55 -27.65 -25.84
CA LEU A 273 -19.17 -26.70 -26.88
C LEU A 273 -19.10 -27.37 -28.26
N GLU A 274 -19.49 -26.65 -29.31
CA GLU A 274 -19.25 -27.07 -30.70
C GLU A 274 -17.75 -27.10 -31.02
N GLY A 275 -17.33 -27.94 -31.97
CA GLY A 275 -15.92 -28.08 -32.39
C GLY A 275 -15.16 -29.26 -31.76
N GLU A 276 -14.07 -29.68 -32.40
CA GLU A 276 -13.16 -30.74 -31.97
C GLU A 276 -11.76 -30.21 -31.59
N THR A 277 -11.32 -29.08 -32.15
CA THR A 277 -10.01 -28.48 -31.85
C THR A 277 -10.08 -27.38 -30.77
N PRO A 278 -8.97 -27.07 -30.07
CA PRO A 278 -8.93 -25.95 -29.14
C PRO A 278 -9.35 -24.60 -29.75
N GLU A 279 -9.02 -24.37 -31.03
CA GLU A 279 -9.40 -23.15 -31.74
C GLU A 279 -10.92 -23.09 -31.98
N GLU A 280 -11.52 -24.22 -32.36
CA GLU A 280 -12.97 -24.30 -32.57
C GLU A 280 -13.74 -24.15 -31.24
N LYS A 281 -13.22 -24.72 -30.15
CA LYS A 281 -13.77 -24.57 -28.80
C LYS A 281 -13.69 -23.12 -28.30
N GLN A 282 -12.55 -22.46 -28.48
CA GLN A 282 -12.42 -21.02 -28.17
C GLN A 282 -13.42 -20.22 -28.99
N GLN A 283 -13.55 -20.50 -30.30
CA GLN A 283 -14.50 -19.79 -31.15
C GLN A 283 -15.96 -20.02 -30.72
N ALA A 284 -16.31 -21.20 -30.20
CA ALA A 284 -17.64 -21.47 -29.64
C ALA A 284 -17.92 -20.63 -28.38
N ILE A 285 -16.90 -20.41 -27.54
CA ILE A 285 -16.98 -19.53 -26.37
C ILE A 285 -17.08 -18.07 -26.81
N ASP A 286 -16.24 -17.63 -27.75
CA ASP A 286 -16.30 -16.27 -28.30
C ASP A 286 -17.68 -16.01 -28.90
N ASN A 287 -18.26 -16.98 -29.60
CA ASN A 287 -19.64 -16.89 -30.10
C ASN A 287 -20.67 -16.79 -28.97
N TRP A 288 -20.45 -17.46 -27.84
CA TRP A 288 -21.32 -17.34 -26.67
C TRP A 288 -21.19 -15.96 -26.02
N ILE A 289 -19.96 -15.47 -25.81
CA ILE A 289 -19.65 -14.11 -25.33
C ILE A 289 -20.31 -13.09 -26.25
N ASP A 290 -20.05 -13.17 -27.56
CA ASP A 290 -20.64 -12.30 -28.57
C ASP A 290 -22.17 -12.31 -28.54
N ARG A 291 -22.79 -13.49 -28.44
CA ARG A 291 -24.26 -13.57 -28.35
C ARG A 291 -24.78 -12.90 -27.09
N PHE A 292 -24.04 -13.00 -26.00
CA PHE A 292 -24.33 -12.30 -24.76
C PHE A 292 -24.15 -10.79 -24.96
N GLU A 293 -23.00 -10.31 -25.42
CA GLU A 293 -22.68 -8.89 -25.56
C GLU A 293 -23.44 -8.17 -26.69
N ARG A 294 -23.90 -8.87 -27.73
CA ARG A 294 -24.67 -8.27 -28.85
C ARG A 294 -26.08 -7.85 -28.48
N GLN A 295 -26.61 -8.31 -27.35
CA GLN A 295 -27.87 -7.76 -26.85
C GLN A 295 -27.57 -6.37 -26.30
N VAL A 296 -28.15 -5.34 -26.92
CA VAL A 296 -27.78 -3.92 -26.80
C VAL A 296 -27.75 -3.39 -25.36
N ASP A 297 -28.43 -4.08 -24.45
CA ASP A 297 -28.52 -3.70 -23.04
C ASP A 297 -27.53 -4.46 -22.14
N ASN A 298 -26.97 -5.62 -22.58
CA ASN A 298 -26.12 -6.48 -21.75
C ASN A 298 -24.81 -5.79 -21.32
N PRO A 299 -24.46 -5.78 -20.02
CA PRO A 299 -23.17 -5.28 -19.58
C PRO A 299 -22.07 -6.23 -20.09
N PRO A 300 -20.88 -5.70 -20.35
CA PRO A 300 -19.79 -6.50 -20.86
C PRO A 300 -19.41 -7.57 -19.85
N ILE A 301 -19.03 -8.73 -20.37
CA ILE A 301 -18.27 -9.72 -19.60
C ILE A 301 -17.02 -9.01 -19.08
N VAL A 302 -16.67 -9.25 -17.81
CA VAL A 302 -15.60 -8.50 -17.15
C VAL A 302 -14.26 -8.83 -17.81
N ASN A 303 -14.02 -10.12 -18.01
CA ASN A 303 -12.82 -10.62 -18.67
C ASN A 303 -13.05 -12.04 -19.19
N SER A 304 -12.32 -12.43 -20.23
CA SER A 304 -12.22 -13.82 -20.68
C SER A 304 -10.80 -14.14 -21.11
N TYR A 305 -10.27 -15.28 -20.68
CA TYR A 305 -8.91 -15.70 -20.99
C TYR A 305 -8.74 -17.22 -20.91
N THR A 306 -7.58 -17.67 -21.37
CA THR A 306 -7.16 -19.06 -21.31
C THR A 306 -6.16 -19.25 -20.16
N GLU A 307 -6.49 -20.07 -19.16
CA GLU A 307 -5.67 -20.24 -17.94
C GLU A 307 -4.56 -21.28 -18.10
N GLY A 308 -4.74 -22.26 -18.99
CA GLY A 308 -3.81 -23.37 -19.18
C GLY A 308 -4.52 -24.60 -19.72
N SER A 309 -3.94 -25.79 -19.53
CA SER A 309 -4.58 -27.05 -19.92
C SER A 309 -4.59 -28.06 -18.77
N SER A 310 -5.66 -28.85 -18.70
CA SER A 310 -5.78 -30.01 -17.81
C SER A 310 -6.08 -31.25 -18.64
N ASN A 311 -5.30 -32.32 -18.44
CA ASN A 311 -5.39 -33.55 -19.22
C ASN A 311 -5.36 -33.34 -20.76
N GLY A 312 -4.62 -32.33 -21.22
CA GLY A 312 -4.51 -31.99 -22.64
C GLY A 312 -5.68 -31.18 -23.21
N VAL A 313 -6.66 -30.81 -22.37
CA VAL A 313 -7.80 -29.96 -22.73
C VAL A 313 -7.54 -28.54 -22.23
N GLN A 314 -7.72 -27.56 -23.09
CA GLN A 314 -7.56 -26.14 -22.74
C GLN A 314 -8.67 -25.71 -21.76
N ILE A 315 -8.30 -24.92 -20.76
CA ILE A 315 -9.22 -24.33 -19.79
C ILE A 315 -9.44 -22.87 -20.15
N TYR A 316 -10.70 -22.57 -20.43
CA TYR A 316 -11.20 -21.23 -20.70
C TYR A 316 -11.93 -20.70 -19.47
N VAL A 317 -11.69 -19.43 -19.19
CA VAL A 317 -12.19 -18.76 -18.00
C VAL A 317 -12.94 -17.51 -18.43
N VAL A 318 -14.17 -17.35 -17.93
CA VAL A 318 -15.00 -16.16 -18.16
C VAL A 318 -15.42 -15.59 -16.81
N SER A 319 -15.17 -14.30 -16.58
CA SER A 319 -15.53 -13.59 -15.35
C SER A 319 -16.74 -12.69 -15.57
N VAL A 320 -17.72 -12.77 -14.67
CA VAL A 320 -18.94 -11.98 -14.69
C VAL A 320 -19.23 -11.36 -13.33
N PHE A 321 -20.03 -10.30 -13.30
CA PHE A 321 -20.47 -9.72 -12.04
C PHE A 321 -21.22 -10.75 -11.17
N ASN A 322 -21.30 -10.52 -9.87
CA ASN A 322 -22.09 -11.30 -8.94
C ASN A 322 -23.17 -10.38 -8.31
N PRO A 323 -24.46 -10.66 -8.51
CA PRO A 323 -25.56 -9.82 -8.04
C PRO A 323 -25.68 -9.74 -6.53
N ASP A 324 -25.18 -10.74 -5.80
CA ASP A 324 -25.18 -10.75 -4.34
C ASP A 324 -24.15 -9.77 -3.76
N PHE A 325 -23.19 -9.29 -4.56
CA PHE A 325 -22.20 -8.32 -4.14
C PHE A 325 -22.62 -6.89 -4.52
N PRO A 326 -22.50 -5.89 -3.61
CA PRO A 326 -22.95 -4.52 -3.88
C PRO A 326 -22.38 -3.90 -5.16
N SER A 327 -21.09 -4.11 -5.44
CA SER A 327 -20.42 -3.59 -6.65
C SER A 327 -20.22 -4.66 -7.73
N GLY A 328 -20.90 -5.80 -7.61
CA GLY A 328 -20.81 -6.91 -8.55
C GLY A 328 -19.52 -7.75 -8.44
N TYR A 329 -18.63 -7.43 -7.49
CA TYR A 329 -17.44 -8.23 -7.17
C TYR A 329 -17.22 -8.22 -5.66
N ASN A 330 -16.54 -9.25 -5.20
CA ASN A 330 -16.02 -9.35 -3.85
C ASN A 330 -14.65 -8.67 -3.79
N VAL A 331 -14.31 -8.08 -2.66
CA VAL A 331 -12.95 -7.61 -2.38
C VAL A 331 -12.31 -8.61 -1.43
N VAL A 332 -11.23 -9.24 -1.89
CA VAL A 332 -10.44 -10.20 -1.11
C VAL A 332 -9.03 -9.67 -0.92
N GLY A 333 -8.36 -10.09 0.15
CA GLY A 333 -6.96 -9.74 0.38
C GLY A 333 -6.69 -9.37 1.83
N SER A 334 -5.69 -8.52 2.05
CA SER A 334 -5.24 -8.16 3.39
C SER A 334 -4.91 -6.67 3.51
N THR A 335 -5.14 -6.12 4.69
CA THR A 335 -4.67 -4.78 5.06
C THR A 335 -3.84 -4.84 6.33
N ILE A 336 -2.85 -3.96 6.41
CA ILE A 336 -2.00 -3.74 7.59
C ILE A 336 -1.96 -2.26 7.88
N ASN A 337 -2.31 -1.90 9.11
CA ASN A 337 -2.24 -0.54 9.62
C ASN A 337 -1.28 -0.49 10.81
N GLN A 338 -0.13 0.15 10.62
CA GLN A 338 0.90 0.29 11.65
C GLN A 338 0.89 1.74 12.17
N LYS A 339 0.47 1.97 13.41
CA LYS A 339 0.33 3.31 14.03
C LYS A 339 1.25 3.49 15.21
N VAL A 340 1.92 4.64 15.30
CA VAL A 340 2.81 4.93 16.44
C VAL A 340 2.05 5.03 17.76
N LEU A 341 2.54 4.32 18.76
CA LEU A 341 2.06 4.36 20.14
C LEU A 341 2.84 5.38 20.95
N GLU A 342 4.16 5.15 21.07
CA GLU A 342 5.10 5.95 21.85
C GLU A 342 6.48 5.96 21.18
N TYR A 343 7.30 6.95 21.55
CA TYR A 343 8.68 7.08 21.09
C TYR A 343 9.47 7.91 22.10
N GLY A 344 10.79 7.80 22.06
CA GLY A 344 11.67 8.59 22.92
C GLY A 344 13.11 8.12 22.86
N ILE A 345 13.87 8.50 23.88
CA ILE A 345 15.25 8.06 24.07
C ILE A 345 15.32 7.28 25.37
N ASN A 346 15.68 6.01 25.28
CA ASN A 346 15.96 5.13 26.41
C ASN A 346 17.34 4.50 26.21
N VAL A 347 18.35 5.14 26.81
CA VAL A 347 19.72 4.62 26.82
C VAL A 347 19.77 3.55 27.91
N ARG A 348 20.16 2.32 27.55
CA ARG A 348 20.45 1.28 28.55
C ARG A 348 21.46 1.86 29.55
N PRO A 349 21.23 1.76 30.87
CA PRO A 349 22.27 2.05 31.86
C PRO A 349 23.51 1.23 31.51
N GLY A 350 24.67 1.88 31.44
CA GLY A 350 25.88 1.34 30.81
C GLY A 350 26.18 -0.12 31.15
N ASN A 351 26.34 -0.92 30.09
CA ASN A 351 27.20 -2.11 30.11
C ASN A 351 28.65 -1.68 30.06
#